data_AF-J4I9Y8-F1
#
_entry.id   AF-J4I9Y8-F1
#
_cell.length_a   1.000
_cell.length_b   1.000
_cell.length_c   1.000
_cell.angle_alpha   90.00
_cell.angle_beta   90.00
_cell.angle_gamma   90.00
#
_symmetry.space_group_name_H-M   'P 1'
#
loop_
_entity.id
_entity.type
_entity.pdbx_description
1 polymer ?
#
loop_
_entity_poly.entity_id
_entity_poly.type
_entity_poly.pdbx_seq_one_letter_code
_entity_poly.pdbx_strand_id
1 'polypeptide(L)'
;MPAVVAQQPTGIAEPMSELEQPPTQSPKSGGPNRQSDAFFPRALKDPYELWLSAITGDCIAPASHPHSIYRIGYYRRRGPQQVQDQGISSPQSPPFLPMAQRVTLRKRNPYNTTSNRRRIVKTPGGKLVYHHIKKLATAPKCGDCGIALPGVVALRPRQYAVVSRTKKTVRRAYGGSRCGDCVKQRILRAFLVEEAKIVKKVIKSQEKGGRK
;
A
#
# COMPACT_ATOMS: atom_id res chain seq x y z
N MET A 1 -57.67 -19.87 68.79
CA MET A 1 -57.00 -19.65 67.50
C MET A 1 -55.93 -18.57 67.69
N PRO A 2 -54.67 -18.92 67.98
CA PRO A 2 -53.60 -17.94 68.13
C PRO A 2 -53.03 -17.53 66.76
N ALA A 3 -52.94 -16.23 66.50
CA ALA A 3 -52.29 -15.68 65.32
C ALA A 3 -50.77 -15.66 65.55
N VAL A 4 -50.06 -16.49 64.78
CA VAL A 4 -48.61 -16.62 64.82
C VAL A 4 -47.97 -15.56 63.91
N VAL A 5 -47.12 -14.77 64.55
CA VAL A 5 -45.99 -13.96 64.08
C VAL A 5 -45.51 -14.23 62.63
N ALA A 6 -45.38 -13.16 61.84
CA ALA A 6 -44.47 -13.10 60.70
C ALA A 6 -43.55 -11.87 60.84
N GLN A 7 -42.35 -12.13 61.36
CA GLN A 7 -41.21 -11.20 61.33
C GLN A 7 -40.68 -11.14 59.89
N GLN A 8 -40.49 -9.94 59.35
CA GLN A 8 -39.71 -9.73 58.13
C GLN A 8 -38.23 -9.61 58.49
N PRO A 9 -37.31 -10.42 57.94
CA PRO A 9 -35.89 -10.13 58.01
C PRO A 9 -35.50 -9.15 56.91
N THR A 10 -34.93 -8.04 57.34
CA THR A 10 -34.22 -7.05 56.54
C THR A 10 -33.02 -7.69 55.84
N GLY A 11 -33.16 -7.91 54.53
CA GLY A 11 -32.09 -8.32 53.63
C GLY A 11 -31.22 -7.12 53.23
N ILE A 12 -30.19 -6.92 54.04
CA ILE A 12 -28.84 -6.41 53.78
C ILE A 12 -28.61 -5.93 52.33
N ALA A 13 -28.40 -4.62 52.20
CA ALA A 13 -27.69 -4.04 51.07
C ALA A 13 -26.21 -4.44 51.17
N GLU A 14 -25.70 -5.17 50.17
CA GLU A 14 -24.26 -5.29 49.95
C GLU A 14 -23.81 -4.44 48.76
N PRO A 15 -22.67 -3.74 48.90
CA PRO A 15 -22.23 -2.69 48.01
C PRO A 15 -21.52 -3.20 46.76
N MET A 16 -21.55 -2.33 45.75
CA MET A 16 -20.74 -2.32 44.54
C MET A 16 -19.33 -2.89 44.77
N SER A 17 -19.02 -4.03 44.14
CA SER A 17 -17.65 -4.41 43.82
C SER A 17 -17.38 -4.08 42.36
N GLU A 18 -16.36 -3.24 42.19
CA GLU A 18 -15.81 -2.74 40.96
C GLU A 18 -15.46 -3.89 40.00
N LEU A 19 -16.17 -3.95 38.89
CA LEU A 19 -15.66 -4.65 37.71
C LEU A 19 -14.68 -3.67 37.05
N GLU A 20 -13.40 -3.82 37.40
CA GLU A 20 -12.29 -3.12 36.77
C GLU A 20 -12.42 -3.19 35.25
N GLN A 21 -12.77 -2.06 34.65
CA GLN A 21 -12.64 -1.88 33.22
C GLN A 21 -11.14 -1.83 32.91
N PRO A 22 -10.62 -2.65 31.97
CA PRO A 22 -9.24 -2.48 31.54
C PRO A 22 -9.08 -1.08 30.92
N PRO A 23 -7.97 -0.37 31.18
CA PRO A 23 -7.78 0.96 30.62
C PRO A 23 -7.80 0.87 29.09
N THR A 24 -8.76 1.57 28.49
CA THR A 24 -8.77 1.82 27.06
C THR A 24 -7.61 2.75 26.72
N GLN A 25 -6.44 2.17 26.52
CA GLN A 25 -5.31 2.88 25.94
C GLN A 25 -5.69 3.26 24.50
N SER A 26 -6.04 4.52 24.34
CA SER A 26 -6.20 5.16 23.05
C SER A 26 -4.83 5.16 22.35
N PRO A 27 -4.65 4.56 21.17
CA PRO A 27 -3.40 4.72 20.45
C PRO A 27 -3.31 6.16 19.94
N LYS A 28 -2.47 6.95 20.62
CA LYS A 28 -1.97 8.23 20.12
C LYS A 28 -1.47 8.00 18.70
N SER A 29 -2.01 8.77 17.75
CA SER A 29 -1.55 8.79 16.37
C SER A 29 -0.16 9.41 16.31
N GLY A 30 0.86 8.59 16.60
CA GLY A 30 2.25 8.87 16.30
C GLY A 30 2.41 8.92 14.78
N GLY A 31 2.88 10.06 14.27
CA GLY A 31 3.22 10.22 12.87
C GLY A 31 4.27 9.18 12.44
N PRO A 32 4.31 8.78 11.16
CA PRO A 32 5.34 7.88 10.69
C PRO A 32 6.69 8.59 10.77
N ASN A 33 7.47 8.13 11.74
CA ASN A 33 8.89 8.38 11.90
C ASN A 33 9.60 7.87 10.64
N ARG A 34 10.50 8.71 10.15
CA ARG A 34 11.25 8.54 8.91
C ARG A 34 12.54 7.81 9.27
N GLN A 35 12.54 6.47 9.24
CA GLN A 35 13.79 5.72 9.33
C GLN A 35 13.72 4.41 8.54
N SER A 36 14.84 4.18 7.83
CA SER A 36 15.30 2.96 7.16
C SER A 36 14.46 2.40 6.01
N ASP A 37 14.77 2.89 4.81
CA ASP A 37 14.77 2.08 3.60
C ASP A 37 15.73 0.90 3.80
N ALA A 38 15.21 -0.22 4.31
CA ALA A 38 15.88 -1.50 4.23
C ALA A 38 15.65 -2.04 2.81
N PHE A 39 16.67 -1.87 1.98
CA PHE A 39 16.87 -2.50 0.69
C PHE A 39 16.85 -4.03 0.89
N PHE A 40 15.69 -4.66 0.70
CA PHE A 40 15.58 -6.12 0.62
C PHE A 40 16.18 -6.57 -0.71
N PRO A 41 17.29 -7.34 -0.74
CA PRO A 41 17.78 -7.91 -1.98
C PRO A 41 16.80 -8.97 -2.50
N ARG A 42 16.66 -9.00 -3.82
CA ARG A 42 15.97 -10.05 -4.58
C ARG A 42 16.31 -11.42 -4.04
N ALA A 43 15.28 -12.23 -3.85
CA ALA A 43 15.35 -13.65 -3.54
C ALA A 43 16.41 -14.35 -4.40
N LEU A 44 17.26 -15.14 -3.72
CA LEU A 44 18.13 -16.12 -4.36
C LEU A 44 17.29 -17.05 -5.23
N LYS A 45 17.74 -17.26 -6.47
CA LYS A 45 17.22 -18.30 -7.35
C LYS A 45 17.50 -19.67 -6.73
N ASP A 46 16.52 -20.57 -6.81
CA ASP A 46 16.62 -21.94 -6.32
C ASP A 46 17.79 -22.70 -6.98
N PRO A 47 18.56 -23.49 -6.22
CA PRO A 47 19.74 -24.21 -6.72
C PRO A 47 19.44 -25.29 -7.77
N TYR A 48 18.17 -25.62 -8.01
CA TYR A 48 17.77 -26.66 -8.97
C TYR A 48 17.65 -26.15 -10.42
N GLU A 49 17.47 -24.84 -10.63
CA GLU A 49 17.36 -24.22 -11.97
C GLU A 49 18.73 -24.08 -12.69
N LEU A 50 19.82 -24.03 -11.92
CA LEU A 50 21.18 -23.97 -12.45
C LEU A 50 21.71 -25.33 -12.92
N TRP A 51 21.11 -26.44 -12.47
CA TRP A 51 21.51 -27.77 -12.90
C TRP A 51 20.87 -28.17 -14.24
N LEU A 52 19.63 -27.74 -14.49
CA LEU A 52 18.91 -28.04 -15.74
C LEU A 52 19.47 -27.28 -16.95
N SER A 53 20.00 -26.06 -16.75
CA SER A 53 20.68 -25.29 -17.79
C SER A 53 22.08 -25.80 -18.15
N ALA A 54 22.66 -26.69 -17.33
CA ALA A 54 23.95 -27.33 -17.61
C ALA A 54 23.83 -28.61 -18.48
N ILE A 55 22.60 -29.13 -18.68
CA ILE A 55 22.35 -30.33 -19.49
C ILE A 55 21.92 -29.97 -20.93
N THR A 56 21.25 -28.85 -21.14
CA THR A 56 20.90 -28.34 -22.47
C THR A 56 21.97 -27.35 -22.95
N GLY A 57 23.00 -27.87 -23.60
CA GLY A 57 24.14 -27.09 -24.11
C GLY A 57 23.77 -26.03 -25.13
N ASP A 58 23.45 -24.81 -24.66
CA ASP A 58 23.36 -23.61 -25.48
C ASP A 58 24.69 -22.85 -25.44
N CYS A 59 25.49 -23.06 -26.48
CA CYS A 59 26.77 -22.42 -26.73
C CYS A 59 26.58 -20.94 -27.14
N ILE A 60 26.93 -20.00 -26.26
CA ILE A 60 27.15 -18.59 -26.66
C ILE A 60 28.66 -18.37 -26.85
N ALA A 61 29.06 -18.16 -28.10
CA ALA A 61 30.45 -17.89 -28.50
C ALA A 61 30.93 -16.49 -28.04
N PRO A 62 32.15 -16.35 -27.50
CA PRO A 62 32.79 -15.03 -27.34
C PRO A 62 33.59 -14.67 -28.60
N ALA A 63 33.27 -13.51 -29.20
CA ALA A 63 34.03 -12.95 -30.30
C ALA A 63 35.41 -12.46 -29.81
N SER A 64 36.45 -13.11 -30.35
CA SER A 64 37.86 -12.80 -30.20
C SER A 64 38.24 -11.46 -30.86
N HIS A 65 38.95 -10.60 -30.12
CA HIS A 65 39.78 -9.55 -30.68
C HIS A 65 41.03 -10.16 -31.34
N PRO A 66 41.50 -9.59 -32.47
CA PRO A 66 42.92 -9.66 -32.77
C PRO A 66 43.57 -8.28 -32.90
N HIS A 67 44.59 -8.07 -32.06
CA HIS A 67 45.72 -7.17 -32.32
C HIS A 67 46.69 -7.86 -33.29
N SER A 68 47.20 -7.14 -34.29
CA SER A 68 48.46 -7.47 -35.00
C SER A 68 48.89 -6.24 -35.84
N ILE A 69 49.85 -5.44 -35.38
CA ILE A 69 51.30 -5.50 -35.66
C ILE A 69 51.71 -4.73 -36.94
N TYR A 70 52.46 -3.65 -36.67
CA TYR A 70 53.56 -3.07 -37.44
C TYR A 70 53.42 -2.79 -38.95
N ARG A 71 53.45 -1.49 -39.28
CA ARG A 71 54.17 -1.03 -40.47
C ARG A 71 54.85 0.31 -40.19
N ILE A 72 56.16 0.24 -39.97
CA ILE A 72 57.08 1.36 -39.97
C ILE A 72 57.27 1.77 -41.44
N GLY A 73 57.03 3.05 -41.75
CA GLY A 73 57.16 3.61 -43.10
C GLY A 73 57.58 5.08 -43.04
N TYR A 74 58.85 5.28 -43.36
CA TYR A 74 59.68 6.48 -43.40
C TYR A 74 59.05 7.83 -43.77
N TYR A 75 59.58 8.85 -43.09
CA TYR A 75 59.42 10.29 -43.30
C TYR A 75 59.54 10.75 -44.76
N ARG A 76 58.59 11.59 -45.19
CA ARG A 76 58.88 12.68 -46.12
C ARG A 76 58.20 13.95 -45.61
N ARG A 77 59.02 14.89 -45.12
CA ARG A 77 58.61 16.25 -44.75
C ARG A 77 57.91 16.90 -45.95
N ARG A 78 56.60 17.11 -45.85
CA ARG A 78 55.91 18.20 -46.58
C ARG A 78 55.70 19.32 -45.58
N GLY A 79 56.19 20.50 -45.96
CA GLY A 79 56.38 21.65 -45.08
C GLY A 79 55.09 22.21 -44.47
N PRO A 80 55.23 23.18 -43.56
CA PRO A 80 54.09 23.84 -42.95
C PRO A 80 53.35 24.62 -44.03
N GLN A 81 52.18 24.15 -44.47
CA GLN A 81 51.22 25.05 -45.08
C GLN A 81 50.75 25.97 -43.96
N GLN A 82 51.06 27.26 -44.11
CA GLN A 82 50.45 28.33 -43.34
C GLN A 82 48.94 28.18 -43.47
N VAL A 83 48.30 27.68 -42.42
CA VAL A 83 46.86 27.83 -42.25
C VAL A 83 46.67 29.32 -42.04
N GLN A 84 46.12 29.98 -43.05
CA GLN A 84 45.69 31.36 -42.91
C GLN A 84 44.65 31.37 -41.78
N ASP A 85 44.98 32.07 -40.69
CA ASP A 85 44.03 32.46 -39.65
C ASP A 85 42.95 33.33 -40.29
N GLN A 86 41.97 32.68 -40.91
CA GLN A 86 40.70 33.31 -41.26
C GLN A 86 40.01 33.55 -39.92
N GLY A 87 40.03 34.82 -39.51
CA GLY A 87 39.53 35.28 -38.22
C GLY A 87 38.26 34.57 -37.81
N ILE A 88 38.32 33.88 -36.68
CA ILE A 88 37.14 33.38 -35.98
C ILE A 88 36.37 34.63 -35.55
N SER A 89 35.51 35.11 -36.43
CA SER A 89 34.47 36.07 -36.10
C SER A 89 33.74 35.50 -34.90
N SER A 90 33.76 36.29 -33.82
CA SER A 90 33.10 36.08 -32.54
C SER A 90 31.88 35.15 -32.64
N PRO A 91 31.76 34.10 -31.80
CA PRO A 91 30.56 33.28 -31.81
C PRO A 91 29.38 34.18 -31.52
N GLN A 92 28.57 34.44 -32.55
CA GLN A 92 27.30 35.14 -32.40
C GLN A 92 26.51 34.35 -31.37
N SER A 93 26.13 35.04 -30.29
CA SER A 93 25.37 34.46 -29.18
C SER A 93 24.20 33.63 -29.73
N PRO A 94 23.95 32.42 -29.18
CA PRO A 94 22.87 31.59 -29.66
C PRO A 94 21.55 32.39 -29.57
N PRO A 95 20.68 32.33 -30.60
CA PRO A 95 19.42 33.05 -30.57
C PRO A 95 18.65 32.65 -29.32
N PHE A 96 18.19 33.66 -28.59
CA PHE A 96 17.49 33.54 -27.31
C PHE A 96 16.26 32.65 -27.51
N LEU A 97 16.39 31.34 -27.27
CA LEU A 97 15.26 30.42 -27.30
C LEU A 97 14.18 30.98 -26.36
N PRO A 98 12.92 31.10 -26.80
CA PRO A 98 11.87 31.72 -26.00
C PRO A 98 11.82 31.03 -24.64
N MET A 99 12.02 31.82 -23.58
CA MET A 99 12.06 31.32 -22.21
C MET A 99 10.82 30.44 -21.96
N ALA A 100 11.03 29.21 -21.51
CA ALA A 100 9.93 28.28 -21.25
C ALA A 100 8.85 28.93 -20.36
N GLN A 101 7.58 28.81 -20.76
CA GLN A 101 6.48 29.46 -20.06
C GLN A 101 6.38 28.98 -18.61
N ARG A 102 6.63 29.88 -17.65
CA ARG A 102 6.52 29.63 -16.21
C ARG A 102 5.07 29.81 -15.74
N VAL A 103 4.68 29.05 -14.72
CA VAL A 103 3.32 29.06 -14.17
C VAL A 103 3.36 29.45 -12.70
N THR A 104 2.41 30.28 -12.27
CA THR A 104 2.25 30.77 -10.89
C THR A 104 1.14 30.00 -10.15
N LEU A 105 1.28 29.86 -8.83
CA LEU A 105 0.28 29.21 -7.98
C LEU A 105 -1.02 30.03 -7.93
N ARG A 106 -2.17 29.33 -7.92
CA ARG A 106 -3.50 29.96 -7.88
C ARG A 106 -4.07 30.08 -6.46
N LYS A 107 -3.52 29.33 -5.50
CA LYS A 107 -3.93 29.38 -4.08
C LYS A 107 -2.94 30.22 -3.29
N ARG A 108 -3.43 30.78 -2.17
CA ARG A 108 -2.61 31.54 -1.23
C ARG A 108 -1.46 30.74 -0.62
N ASN A 109 -1.59 29.41 -0.46
CA ASN A 109 -0.52 28.58 0.10
C ASN A 109 0.66 28.45 -0.90
N PRO A 110 1.84 29.03 -0.60
CA PRO A 110 2.99 28.98 -1.49
C PRO A 110 3.79 27.67 -1.37
N TYR A 111 3.59 26.90 -0.29
CA TYR A 111 4.44 25.76 0.04
C TYR A 111 4.04 24.47 -0.68
N ASN A 112 5.03 23.60 -0.92
CA ASN A 112 4.84 22.29 -1.53
C ASN A 112 4.39 21.24 -0.50
N THR A 113 3.13 21.33 -0.06
CA THR A 113 2.54 20.37 0.88
C THR A 113 1.68 19.32 0.18
N THR A 114 1.37 18.20 0.86
CA THR A 114 0.53 17.13 0.28
C THR A 114 -0.88 17.58 -0.10
N SER A 115 -1.41 18.63 0.53
CA SER A 115 -2.71 19.22 0.19
C SER A 115 -2.64 20.18 -1.01
N ASN A 116 -1.43 20.64 -1.38
CA ASN A 116 -1.18 21.58 -2.47
C ASN A 116 -0.55 20.92 -3.71
N ARG A 117 -0.77 19.62 -3.89
CA ARG A 117 -0.33 18.90 -5.10
C ARG A 117 -0.99 19.50 -6.35
N ARG A 118 -0.20 19.65 -7.41
CA ARG A 118 -0.57 20.38 -8.64
C ARG A 118 -0.14 19.61 -9.89
N ARG A 119 -0.91 19.75 -10.97
CA ARG A 119 -0.57 19.28 -12.32
C ARG A 119 -0.61 20.45 -13.28
N ILE A 120 0.39 20.55 -14.14
CA ILE A 120 0.41 21.52 -15.25
C ILE A 120 -0.44 20.93 -16.37
N VAL A 121 -1.43 21.69 -16.85
CA VAL A 121 -2.31 21.30 -17.94
C VAL A 121 -2.27 22.40 -18.99
N LYS A 122 -2.20 22.01 -20.27
CA LYS A 122 -2.41 22.91 -21.41
C LYS A 122 -3.91 23.15 -21.55
N THR A 123 -4.33 24.40 -21.42
CA THR A 123 -5.72 24.77 -21.68
C THR A 123 -5.96 24.84 -23.19
N PRO A 124 -7.22 24.75 -23.66
CA PRO A 124 -7.55 24.91 -25.07
C PRO A 124 -7.03 26.24 -25.67
N GLY A 125 -6.93 27.30 -24.86
CA GLY A 125 -6.36 28.59 -25.26
C GLY A 125 -4.82 28.64 -25.30
N GLY A 126 -4.15 27.49 -25.30
CA GLY A 126 -2.70 27.38 -25.45
C GLY A 126 -1.87 27.81 -24.22
N LYS A 127 -2.50 28.10 -23.08
CA LYS A 127 -1.80 28.55 -21.86
C LYS A 127 -1.53 27.39 -20.92
N LEU A 128 -0.35 27.36 -20.30
CA LEU A 128 -0.02 26.43 -19.22
C LEU A 128 -0.60 26.92 -17.88
N VAL A 129 -1.43 26.09 -17.23
CA VAL A 129 -2.08 26.44 -15.97
C VAL A 129 -1.96 25.30 -14.95
N TYR A 130 -1.82 25.63 -13.66
CA TYR A 130 -1.92 24.64 -12.59
C TYR A 130 -3.37 24.28 -12.27
N HIS A 131 -3.64 22.97 -12.27
CA HIS A 131 -4.82 22.40 -11.63
C HIS A 131 -4.41 21.73 -10.32
N HIS A 132 -5.14 22.05 -9.24
CA HIS A 132 -4.92 21.44 -7.93
C HIS A 132 -5.56 20.06 -7.88
N ILE A 133 -4.74 19.05 -7.59
CA ILE A 133 -5.19 17.67 -7.47
C ILE A 133 -5.60 17.41 -6.02
N LYS A 134 -6.75 16.78 -5.85
CA LYS A 134 -7.20 16.27 -4.55
C LYS A 134 -6.35 15.04 -4.18
N LYS A 135 -5.90 14.95 -2.92
CA LYS A 135 -5.30 13.70 -2.36
C LYS A 135 -6.14 12.48 -2.73
N LEU A 136 -5.47 11.44 -3.21
CA LEU A 136 -6.08 10.17 -3.57
C LEU A 136 -6.67 9.52 -2.31
N ALA A 137 -7.77 8.79 -2.50
CA ALA A 137 -8.39 8.02 -1.43
C ALA A 137 -7.80 6.62 -1.37
N THR A 138 -7.71 6.08 -0.16
CA THR A 138 -7.34 4.68 0.07
C THR A 138 -8.58 3.80 -0.11
N ALA A 139 -8.39 2.61 -0.68
CA ALA A 139 -9.46 1.61 -0.74
C ALA A 139 -9.87 1.15 0.66
N PRO A 140 -11.16 0.85 0.89
CA PRO A 140 -11.61 0.29 2.16
C PRO A 140 -11.00 -1.10 2.37
N LYS A 141 -10.50 -1.33 3.58
CA LYS A 141 -9.81 -2.58 3.95
C LYS A 141 -10.73 -3.51 4.74
N CYS A 142 -10.46 -4.80 4.64
CA CYS A 142 -11.09 -5.82 5.48
C CYS A 142 -10.68 -5.63 6.94
N GLY A 143 -11.63 -5.71 7.88
CA GLY A 143 -11.37 -5.53 9.31
C GLY A 143 -10.54 -6.63 9.99
N ASP A 144 -10.48 -7.84 9.42
CA ASP A 144 -9.67 -8.95 9.95
C ASP A 144 -8.36 -9.09 9.15
N CYS A 145 -8.50 -9.29 7.84
CA CYS A 145 -7.43 -9.64 6.94
C CYS A 145 -6.59 -8.41 6.47
N GLY A 146 -7.10 -7.17 6.60
CA GLY A 146 -6.42 -5.94 6.13
C GLY A 146 -6.36 -5.74 4.61
N ILE A 147 -6.80 -6.73 3.82
CA ILE A 147 -6.84 -6.71 2.35
C ILE A 147 -7.84 -5.66 1.85
N ALA A 148 -7.52 -4.98 0.75
CA ALA A 148 -8.45 -4.05 0.09
C ALA A 148 -9.68 -4.81 -0.44
N LEU A 149 -10.87 -4.31 -0.12
CA LEU A 149 -12.11 -4.99 -0.47
C LEU A 149 -12.40 -4.86 -1.97
N PRO A 150 -12.57 -5.98 -2.70
CA PRO A 150 -12.92 -5.94 -4.11
C PRO A 150 -14.36 -5.47 -4.28
N GLY A 151 -14.62 -4.75 -5.38
CA GLY A 151 -15.95 -4.26 -5.74
C GLY A 151 -16.42 -3.01 -5.01
N VAL A 152 -15.65 -2.47 -4.06
CA VAL A 152 -15.95 -1.18 -3.41
C VAL A 152 -15.05 -0.09 -3.98
N VAL A 153 -15.66 0.99 -4.46
CA VAL A 153 -14.92 2.11 -5.08
C VAL A 153 -14.09 2.87 -4.05
N ALA A 154 -12.82 3.15 -4.36
CA ALA A 154 -11.95 3.95 -3.49
C ALA A 154 -12.23 5.46 -3.66
N LEU A 155 -13.05 6.02 -2.77
CA LEU A 155 -13.43 7.43 -2.79
C LEU A 155 -13.12 8.13 -1.47
N ARG A 156 -13.12 9.48 -1.49
CA ARG A 156 -12.98 10.25 -0.25
C ARG A 156 -14.26 10.13 0.61
N PRO A 157 -14.16 10.20 1.95
CA PRO A 157 -15.31 10.09 2.86
C PRO A 157 -16.52 10.92 2.44
N ARG A 158 -16.33 12.20 2.11
CA ARG A 158 -17.41 13.09 1.64
C ARG A 158 -18.09 12.62 0.35
N GLN A 159 -17.35 11.99 -0.57
CA GLN A 159 -17.90 11.53 -1.84
C GLN A 159 -18.79 10.30 -1.68
N TYR A 160 -18.55 9.48 -0.64
CA TYR A 160 -19.42 8.34 -0.35
C TYR A 160 -20.86 8.76 -0.01
N ALA A 161 -21.13 9.99 0.41
CA ALA A 161 -22.52 10.44 0.61
C ALA A 161 -23.31 10.47 -0.71
N VAL A 162 -22.67 10.84 -1.82
CA VAL A 162 -23.32 11.10 -3.11
C VAL A 162 -23.50 9.82 -3.94
N VAL A 163 -22.62 8.85 -3.78
CA VAL A 163 -22.61 7.65 -4.62
C VAL A 163 -23.78 6.71 -4.29
N SER A 164 -24.24 5.92 -5.27
CA SER A 164 -25.27 4.89 -5.07
C SER A 164 -24.81 3.79 -4.10
N ARG A 165 -25.76 3.10 -3.46
CA ARG A 165 -25.48 2.01 -2.52
C ARG A 165 -24.70 0.85 -3.16
N THR A 166 -25.02 0.50 -4.41
CA THR A 166 -24.40 -0.62 -5.14
C THR A 166 -22.89 -0.51 -5.31
N LYS A 167 -22.36 0.72 -5.35
CA LYS A 167 -20.91 0.96 -5.46
C LYS A 167 -20.20 0.96 -4.09
N LYS A 168 -20.96 1.05 -2.99
CA LYS A 168 -20.43 1.09 -1.61
C LYS A 168 -20.36 -0.30 -0.97
N THR A 169 -21.22 -1.22 -1.41
CA THR A 169 -21.39 -2.51 -0.76
C THR A 169 -21.35 -3.66 -1.76
N VAL A 170 -21.08 -4.87 -1.26
CA VAL A 170 -21.18 -6.11 -2.02
C VAL A 170 -22.38 -6.90 -1.53
N ARG A 171 -23.13 -7.56 -2.43
CA ARG A 171 -24.33 -8.34 -2.09
C ARG A 171 -23.99 -9.69 -1.44
N ARG A 172 -23.54 -9.66 -0.19
CA ARG A 172 -23.30 -10.84 0.67
C ARG A 172 -23.35 -10.46 2.15
N ALA A 173 -23.33 -11.44 3.06
CA ALA A 173 -23.15 -11.20 4.49
C ALA A 173 -21.84 -10.43 4.76
N TYR A 174 -21.91 -9.41 5.62
CA TYR A 174 -20.79 -8.50 5.94
C TYR A 174 -20.14 -7.81 4.71
N GLY A 175 -20.88 -7.66 3.61
CA GLY A 175 -20.40 -7.01 2.39
C GLY A 175 -19.95 -5.56 2.64
N GLY A 176 -18.76 -5.21 2.13
CA GLY A 176 -18.17 -3.87 2.32
C GLY A 176 -17.41 -3.67 3.64
N SER A 177 -17.42 -4.64 4.55
CA SER A 177 -16.60 -4.63 5.77
C SER A 177 -15.61 -5.80 5.83
N ARG A 178 -16.01 -6.98 5.34
CA ARG A 178 -15.22 -8.21 5.40
C ARG A 178 -15.01 -8.81 4.01
N CYS A 179 -13.85 -9.44 3.76
CA CYS A 179 -13.60 -10.20 2.53
C CYS A 179 -14.32 -11.56 2.54
N GLY A 180 -14.38 -12.23 1.38
CA GLY A 180 -15.08 -13.52 1.26
C GLY A 180 -14.49 -14.60 2.16
N ASP A 181 -13.17 -14.68 2.23
CA ASP A 181 -12.46 -15.72 3.00
C ASP A 181 -12.66 -15.54 4.50
N CYS A 182 -12.49 -14.31 4.99
CA CYS A 182 -12.73 -13.97 6.39
C CYS A 182 -14.22 -14.22 6.77
N VAL A 183 -15.18 -14.07 5.86
CA VAL A 183 -16.60 -14.46 6.11
C VAL A 183 -16.77 -15.97 6.14
N LYS A 184 -16.16 -16.72 5.22
CA LYS A 184 -16.19 -18.19 5.19
C LYS A 184 -15.64 -18.79 6.49
N GLN A 185 -14.50 -18.27 6.96
CA GLN A 185 -13.89 -18.71 8.22
C GLN A 185 -14.79 -18.42 9.43
N ARG A 186 -15.49 -17.29 9.46
CA ARG A 186 -16.48 -16.97 10.52
C ARG A 186 -17.63 -17.97 10.55
N ILE A 187 -18.17 -18.33 9.38
CA ILE A 187 -19.27 -19.30 9.27
C ILE A 187 -18.80 -20.68 9.76
N LEU A 188 -17.67 -21.17 9.24
CA LEU A 188 -17.13 -22.48 9.62
C LEU A 188 -16.78 -22.56 11.10
N ARG A 189 -16.14 -21.52 11.64
CA ARG A 189 -15.79 -21.45 13.06
C ARG A 189 -17.02 -21.44 13.94
N ALA A 190 -18.04 -20.66 13.59
CA ALA A 190 -19.30 -20.63 14.35
C ALA A 190 -19.98 -22.00 14.34
N PHE A 191 -20.08 -22.63 13.17
CA PHE A 191 -20.67 -23.96 13.03
C PHE A 191 -19.94 -25.01 13.89
N LEU A 192 -18.64 -25.20 13.68
CA LEU A 192 -17.87 -26.24 14.39
C LEU A 192 -17.84 -26.01 15.91
N VAL A 193 -17.81 -24.76 16.36
CA VAL A 193 -17.85 -24.44 17.79
C VAL A 193 -19.22 -24.79 18.39
N GLU A 194 -20.32 -24.54 17.69
CA GLU A 194 -21.65 -24.95 18.16
C GLU A 194 -21.80 -26.47 18.17
N GLU A 195 -21.35 -27.17 17.14
CA GLU A 195 -21.35 -28.64 17.11
C GLU A 195 -20.56 -29.23 18.28
N ALA A 196 -19.34 -28.74 18.51
CA ALA A 196 -18.51 -29.17 19.64
C ALA A 196 -19.15 -28.86 20.99
N LYS A 197 -19.89 -27.75 21.12
CA LYS A 197 -20.65 -27.43 22.35
C LYS A 197 -21.78 -28.41 22.59
N ILE A 198 -22.51 -28.81 21.55
CA ILE A 198 -23.61 -29.78 21.66
C ILE A 198 -23.06 -31.15 22.09
N VAL A 199 -22.00 -31.63 21.42
CA VAL A 199 -21.35 -32.91 21.77
C VAL A 199 -20.89 -32.92 23.23
N LYS A 200 -20.22 -31.85 23.68
CA LYS A 200 -19.79 -31.72 25.09
C LYS A 200 -20.96 -31.74 26.08
N LYS A 201 -22.11 -31.12 25.73
CA LYS A 201 -23.31 -31.16 26.56
C LYS A 201 -23.90 -32.56 26.66
N VAL A 202 -23.96 -33.30 25.55
CA VAL A 202 -24.50 -34.67 25.52
C VAL A 202 -23.65 -35.61 26.35
N ILE A 203 -22.32 -35.61 26.17
CA ILE A 203 -21.39 -36.44 26.96
C ILE A 203 -21.55 -36.15 28.45
N LYS A 204 -21.57 -34.87 28.84
CA LYS A 204 -21.75 -34.45 30.23
C LYS A 204 -23.10 -34.88 30.83
N SER A 205 -24.16 -34.96 30.02
CA SER A 205 -25.47 -35.45 30.48
C SER A 205 -25.50 -36.97 30.65
N GLN A 206 -24.81 -37.73 29.78
CA GLN A 206 -24.71 -39.18 29.87
C GLN A 206 -23.89 -39.62 31.09
N GLU A 207 -22.74 -38.98 31.35
CA GLU A 207 -21.91 -39.24 32.54
C GLU A 207 -22.68 -39.03 33.85
N LYS A 208 -23.57 -38.03 33.90
CA LYS A 208 -24.46 -37.79 35.04
C LYS A 208 -25.54 -38.86 35.21
N GLY A 209 -26.06 -39.40 34.10
CA GLY A 209 -27.08 -40.46 34.12
C GLY A 209 -26.54 -41.86 34.43
N GLY A 210 -25.25 -42.10 34.16
CA GLY A 210 -24.57 -43.39 34.40
C GLY A 210 -24.05 -43.59 35.83
N ARG A 211 -24.14 -42.58 36.70
CA ARG A 211 -23.77 -42.69 38.12
C ARG A 211 -25.03 -43.06 38.91
N LYS A 212 -25.40 -44.33 38.89
CA LYS A 212 -26.41 -44.96 39.76
C LYS A 212 -25.73 -45.99 40.65
#